data_AF-A0A925F8G8-F1
#
_entry.id   AF-A0A925F8G8-F1
#
_cell.length_a   1.000
_cell.length_b   1.000
_cell.length_c   1.000
_cell.angle_alpha   90.00
_cell.angle_beta   90.00
_cell.angle_gamma   90.00
#
_symmetry.space_group_name_H-M   'P 1'
#
loop_
_entity.id
_entity.type
_entity.pdbx_description
1 polymer ?
#
loop_
_entity_poly.entity_id
_entity_poly.type
_entity_poly.pdbx_seq_one_letter_code
_entity_poly.pdbx_strand_id
1 'polypeptide(L)'
;AQVKQTVDGKTITIDYSQPLVKGRNVWDAAGKIAPYGKVWRTGANETTAIEFSEDVKVEGKDVPKGRYALFTIPGEKDWTIILNKTIKWGAFSYKEDEDVLRVTVPAKKAASFQEKFTVNISPQGDVMLAWADAQADFKVK
;
A
#
# COMPACT_ATOMS: atom_id res chain seq x y z
N ALA A 1 -9.58 -5.45 -8.00
CA ALA A 1 -9.04 -6.76 -7.57
C ALA A 1 -9.14 -6.84 -6.06
N GLN A 2 -9.17 -8.05 -5.51
CA GLN A 2 -9.19 -8.26 -4.06
C GLN A 2 -8.18 -9.35 -3.73
N VAL A 3 -7.41 -9.14 -2.66
CA VAL A 3 -6.67 -10.21 -1.97
C VAL A 3 -7.14 -10.31 -0.54
N LYS A 4 -7.19 -11.54 -0.04
CA LYS A 4 -7.65 -11.84 1.32
C LYS A 4 -6.78 -12.95 1.89
N GLN A 5 -6.35 -12.78 3.14
CA GLN A 5 -5.59 -13.80 3.85
C GLN A 5 -5.91 -13.78 5.34
N THR A 6 -5.98 -14.97 5.94
CA THR A 6 -6.10 -15.13 7.39
C THR A 6 -4.74 -15.52 7.97
N VAL A 7 -4.31 -14.78 8.99
CA VAL A 7 -3.03 -14.95 9.70
C VAL A 7 -3.36 -14.97 11.18
N ASP A 8 -3.01 -16.07 11.87
CA ASP A 8 -3.27 -16.25 13.31
C ASP A 8 -4.73 -15.96 13.73
N GLY A 9 -5.69 -16.35 12.89
CA GLY A 9 -7.12 -16.12 13.11
C GLY A 9 -7.64 -14.72 12.75
N LYS A 10 -6.75 -13.79 12.37
CA LYS A 10 -7.10 -12.43 11.95
C LYS A 10 -7.10 -12.35 10.43
N THR A 11 -8.13 -11.75 9.85
CA THR A 11 -8.30 -11.66 8.40
C THR A 11 -7.91 -10.27 7.91
N ILE A 12 -7.06 -10.24 6.89
CA ILE A 12 -6.65 -9.05 6.16
C ILE A 12 -7.31 -9.12 4.79
N THR A 13 -8.05 -8.08 4.41
CA THR A 13 -8.63 -7.93 3.06
C THR A 13 -8.13 -6.64 2.43
N ILE A 14 -7.67 -6.71 1.18
CA ILE A 14 -7.23 -5.53 0.43
C ILE A 14 -7.99 -5.46 -0.89
N ASP A 15 -8.82 -4.43 -1.02
CA ASP A 15 -9.48 -4.04 -2.27
C ASP A 15 -8.60 -3.00 -2.97
N TYR A 16 -8.19 -3.28 -4.20
CA TYR A 16 -7.29 -2.40 -4.93
C TYR A 16 -7.53 -2.43 -6.44
N SER A 17 -7.14 -1.37 -7.13
CA SER A 17 -7.14 -1.29 -8.58
C SER A 17 -5.71 -1.53 -9.11
N GLN A 18 -5.60 -2.06 -10.33
CA GLN A 18 -4.33 -2.52 -10.92
C GLN A 18 -3.91 -1.63 -12.10
N PRO A 19 -3.43 -0.39 -11.89
CA PRO A 19 -2.93 0.43 -12.99
C PRO A 19 -1.78 -0.25 -13.73
N LEU A 20 -1.69 0.07 -15.02
CA LEU A 20 -0.67 -0.43 -15.94
C LEU A 20 0.50 0.56 -16.06
N VAL A 21 1.72 0.08 -16.23
CA VAL A 21 2.89 0.95 -16.47
C VAL A 21 2.77 1.61 -17.86
N LYS A 22 2.45 0.83 -18.90
CA LYS A 22 2.32 1.28 -20.29
C LYS A 22 3.55 2.04 -20.81
N GLY A 23 4.75 1.58 -20.46
CA GLY A 23 6.02 2.20 -20.87
C GLY A 23 6.30 3.59 -20.27
N ARG A 24 5.51 4.04 -19.28
CA ARG A 24 5.71 5.32 -18.59
C ARG A 24 6.68 5.14 -17.43
N ASN A 25 7.46 6.18 -17.13
CA ASN A 25 8.15 6.25 -15.84
C ASN A 25 7.13 6.58 -14.74
N VAL A 26 6.69 5.56 -14.00
CA VAL A 26 5.67 5.71 -12.94
C VAL A 26 6.22 6.42 -11.69
N TRP A 27 7.55 6.42 -11.51
CA TRP A 27 8.24 6.92 -10.33
C TRP A 27 8.77 8.35 -10.43
N ASP A 28 8.66 8.97 -11.61
CA ASP A 28 9.11 10.33 -11.86
C ASP A 28 8.67 11.28 -10.73
N ALA A 29 9.63 11.90 -10.04
CA ALA A 29 9.37 12.81 -8.92
C ALA A 29 8.55 14.05 -9.30
N ALA A 30 8.60 14.46 -10.58
CA ALA A 30 7.74 15.50 -11.14
C ALA A 30 6.44 14.95 -11.75
N GLY A 31 6.31 13.63 -11.82
CA GLY A 31 5.17 12.92 -12.38
C GLY A 31 3.92 12.94 -11.49
N LYS A 32 2.82 12.42 -12.05
CA LYS A 32 1.48 12.42 -11.42
C LYS A 32 0.98 11.01 -11.06
N ILE A 33 1.82 9.99 -11.21
CA ILE A 33 1.42 8.59 -11.06
C ILE A 33 1.75 8.11 -9.65
N ALA A 34 3.00 7.72 -9.41
CA ALA A 34 3.53 7.32 -8.11
C ALA A 34 4.87 8.04 -7.85
N PRO A 35 4.88 9.39 -7.83
CA PRO A 35 6.13 10.15 -7.75
C PRO A 35 6.91 9.85 -6.48
N TYR A 36 8.22 9.63 -6.61
CA TYR A 36 9.09 9.47 -5.46
C TYR A 36 9.05 10.68 -4.51
N GLY A 37 9.06 10.39 -3.21
CA GLY A 37 9.07 11.40 -2.13
C GLY A 37 7.74 12.14 -1.93
N LYS A 38 6.67 11.75 -2.63
CA LYS A 38 5.34 12.35 -2.51
C LYS A 38 4.28 11.32 -2.16
N VAL A 39 3.22 11.76 -1.49
CA VAL A 39 2.08 10.90 -1.17
C VAL A 39 1.41 10.45 -2.47
N TRP A 40 1.33 9.13 -2.63
CA TRP A 40 0.62 8.45 -3.67
C TRP A 40 -0.60 7.75 -3.07
N ARG A 41 -1.76 7.99 -3.66
CA ARG A 41 -2.95 7.16 -3.45
C ARG A 41 -2.73 5.82 -4.16
N THR A 42 -2.05 4.92 -3.46
CA THR A 42 -1.61 3.61 -3.94
C THR A 42 -2.66 2.91 -4.80
N GLY A 43 -2.27 2.50 -6.00
CA GLY A 43 -3.18 2.01 -7.04
C GLY A 43 -3.67 3.13 -7.99
N ALA A 44 -4.90 3.00 -8.47
CA ALA A 44 -5.55 3.96 -9.38
C ALA A 44 -7.08 3.91 -9.21
N ASN A 45 -7.85 4.78 -9.86
CA ASN A 45 -9.32 4.80 -9.79
C ASN A 45 -9.88 4.81 -8.36
N GLU A 46 -10.41 3.71 -7.83
CA GLU A 46 -10.85 3.61 -6.43
C GLU A 46 -9.67 3.65 -5.45
N THR A 47 -9.89 4.24 -4.27
CA THR A 47 -8.90 4.24 -3.19
C THR A 47 -8.67 2.81 -2.71
N THR A 48 -7.42 2.36 -2.74
CA THR A 48 -7.06 1.06 -2.19
C THR A 48 -7.45 1.03 -0.71
N ALA A 49 -8.24 0.04 -0.33
CA ALA A 49 -8.74 -0.11 1.03
C ALA A 49 -8.18 -1.39 1.62
N ILE A 50 -7.63 -1.28 2.83
CA ILE A 50 -7.17 -2.41 3.63
C ILE A 50 -8.05 -2.53 4.86
N GLU A 51 -8.55 -3.74 5.12
CA GLU A 51 -9.44 -4.06 6.21
C GLU A 51 -8.83 -5.14 7.10
N PHE A 52 -8.89 -4.91 8.41
CA PHE A 52 -8.50 -5.86 9.43
C PHE A 52 -9.73 -6.30 10.22
N SER A 53 -9.92 -7.60 10.35
CA SER A 53 -11.06 -8.16 11.08
C SER A 53 -10.94 -8.01 12.59
N GLU A 54 -9.73 -7.80 13.11
CA GLU A 54 -9.39 -7.67 14.53
C GLU A 54 -8.26 -6.65 14.69
N ASP A 55 -7.91 -6.31 15.92
CA ASP A 55 -6.73 -5.49 16.20
C ASP A 55 -5.45 -6.23 15.75
N VAL A 56 -4.60 -5.51 15.02
CA VAL A 56 -3.36 -6.05 14.43
C VAL A 56 -2.15 -5.22 14.81
N LYS A 57 -0.96 -5.77 14.59
CA LYS A 57 0.29 -5.02 14.55
C LYS A 57 0.77 -4.91 13.11
N VAL A 58 0.94 -3.69 12.63
CA VAL A 58 1.56 -3.41 11.33
C VAL A 58 2.97 -2.88 11.56
N GLU A 59 3.98 -3.61 11.09
CA GLU A 59 5.40 -3.32 11.41
C GLU A 59 5.65 -3.12 12.92
N GLY A 60 4.98 -3.93 13.74
CA GLY A 60 5.07 -3.90 15.20
C GLY A 60 4.22 -2.81 15.89
N LYS A 61 3.65 -1.86 15.15
CA LYS A 61 2.77 -0.81 15.69
C LYS A 61 1.32 -1.27 15.75
N ASP A 62 0.64 -0.98 16.85
CA ASP A 62 -0.76 -1.34 17.03
C ASP A 62 -1.67 -0.55 16.08
N VAL A 63 -2.56 -1.28 15.41
CA VAL A 63 -3.60 -0.72 14.52
C VAL A 63 -4.92 -1.39 14.90
N PRO A 64 -5.93 -0.60 15.31
CA PRO A 64 -7.24 -1.14 15.65
C PRO A 64 -7.91 -1.83 14.46
N LYS A 65 -8.80 -2.77 14.76
CA LYS A 65 -9.77 -3.33 13.81
C LYS A 65 -10.44 -2.20 13.03
N GLY A 66 -10.58 -2.40 11.73
CA GLY A 66 -11.25 -1.43 10.87
C GLY A 66 -10.81 -1.49 9.44
N ARG A 67 -11.36 -0.56 8.66
CA ARG A 67 -11.07 -0.38 7.24
C ARG A 67 -10.40 0.97 7.05
N TYR A 68 -9.29 0.97 6.31
CA TYR A 68 -8.43 2.13 6.14
C TYR A 68 -8.10 2.34 4.66
N ALA A 69 -7.88 3.59 4.28
CA ALA A 69 -7.30 3.92 2.99
C ALA A 69 -5.79 3.67 3.04
N LEU A 70 -5.26 2.98 2.03
CA LEU A 70 -3.82 2.75 1.88
C LEU A 70 -3.21 3.84 0.98
N PHE A 71 -2.31 4.61 1.57
CA PHE A 71 -1.44 5.53 0.86
C PHE A 71 0.02 5.08 1.02
N THR A 72 0.87 5.49 0.10
CA THR A 72 2.32 5.29 0.24
C THR A 72 3.08 6.54 -0.17
N ILE A 73 4.31 6.65 0.32
CA ILE A 73 5.31 7.56 -0.24
C ILE A 73 6.42 6.66 -0.78
N PRO A 74 6.46 6.41 -2.10
CA PRO A 74 7.51 5.59 -2.68
C PRO A 74 8.83 6.35 -2.64
N GLY A 75 9.93 5.61 -2.54
CA GLY A 75 11.28 6.12 -2.61
C GLY A 75 12.21 5.04 -3.14
N GLU A 76 13.43 5.45 -3.52
CA GLU A 76 14.42 4.52 -4.10
C GLU A 76 14.95 3.51 -3.08
N LYS A 77 15.11 3.93 -1.82
CA LYS A 77 15.64 3.08 -0.73
C LYS A 77 14.56 2.62 0.23
N ASP A 78 13.55 3.45 0.45
CA ASP A 78 12.54 3.23 1.47
C ASP A 78 11.18 3.68 0.95
N TRP A 79 10.13 2.97 1.36
CA TRP A 79 8.74 3.36 1.16
C TRP A 79 8.12 3.69 2.50
N THR A 80 7.31 4.74 2.56
CA THR A 80 6.43 4.96 3.71
C THR A 80 5.08 4.34 3.41
N ILE A 81 4.62 3.44 4.27
CA ILE A 81 3.26 2.87 4.26
C ILE A 81 2.39 3.70 5.20
N ILE A 82 1.23 4.11 4.71
CA ILE A 82 0.31 4.99 5.43
C ILE A 82 -1.09 4.36 5.44
N LEU A 83 -1.66 4.23 6.64
CA LEU A 83 -3.07 3.89 6.81
C LEU A 83 -3.81 5.12 7.30
N ASN A 84 -4.82 5.55 6.56
CA ASN A 84 -5.60 6.74 6.85
C ASN A 84 -7.08 6.39 7.09
N LYS A 85 -7.73 7.05 8.07
CA LYS A 85 -9.13 6.76 8.44
C LYS A 85 -10.14 7.11 7.34
N THR A 86 -9.79 8.04 6.45
CA THR A 86 -10.72 8.54 5.44
C THR A 86 -10.61 7.77 4.13
N ILE A 87 -11.62 6.93 3.88
CA ILE A 87 -11.79 6.22 2.61
C ILE A 87 -12.67 7.07 1.69
N LYS A 88 -12.09 8.12 1.11
CA LYS A 88 -12.73 8.94 0.06
C LYS A 88 -12.01 8.77 -1.26
N TRP A 89 -12.72 9.02 -2.35
CA TRP A 89 -12.17 8.95 -3.70
C TRP A 89 -11.25 10.15 -3.96
N GLY A 90 -10.04 9.89 -4.47
CA GLY A 90 -9.07 10.92 -4.90
C GLY A 90 -8.03 11.32 -3.85
N ALA A 91 -6.78 11.54 -4.29
CA ALA A 91 -5.64 11.92 -3.43
C ALA A 91 -5.79 13.31 -2.78
N PHE A 92 -6.63 14.18 -3.35
CA PHE A 92 -6.93 15.52 -2.83
C PHE A 92 -7.66 15.51 -1.49
N SER A 93 -8.11 14.34 -1.03
CA SER A 93 -8.74 14.16 0.28
C SER A 93 -7.78 13.66 1.37
N TYR A 94 -6.51 13.39 1.02
CA TYR A 94 -5.51 12.98 2.02
C TYR A 94 -5.24 14.12 3.00
N LYS A 95 -5.30 13.80 4.29
CA LYS A 95 -4.82 14.66 5.36
C LYS A 95 -4.01 13.84 6.34
N GLU A 96 -2.82 14.32 6.65
CA GLU A 96 -1.85 13.62 7.51
C GLU A 96 -2.34 13.48 8.96
N ASP A 97 -3.19 14.40 9.44
CA ASP A 97 -3.81 14.32 10.78
C ASP A 97 -4.85 13.19 10.92
N GLU A 98 -5.28 12.62 9.79
CA GLU A 98 -6.19 11.46 9.74
C GLU A 98 -5.41 10.12 9.62
N ASP A 99 -4.07 10.14 9.64
CA ASP A 99 -3.23 8.95 9.62
C ASP A 99 -3.35 8.16 10.94
N VAL A 100 -3.65 6.86 10.83
CA VAL A 100 -3.63 5.89 11.93
C VAL A 100 -2.26 5.26 12.07
N LEU A 101 -1.58 5.09 10.95
CA LEU A 101 -0.27 4.47 10.87
C LEU A 101 0.56 5.19 9.82
N ARG A 102 1.82 5.45 10.18
CA ARG A 102 2.89 5.82 9.26
C ARG A 102 4.14 5.04 9.62
N VAL A 103 4.59 4.18 8.73
CA VAL A 103 5.76 3.31 8.93
C VAL A 103 6.63 3.27 7.69
N THR A 104 7.93 3.21 7.89
CA THR A 104 8.90 3.13 6.80
C THR A 104 9.39 1.70 6.67
N VAL A 105 9.42 1.18 5.45
CA VAL A 105 9.90 -0.15 5.09
C VAL A 105 10.91 -0.04 3.95
N PRO A 106 11.90 -0.94 3.85
CA PRO A 106 12.87 -0.90 2.77
C PRO A 106 12.20 -1.14 1.42
N ALA A 107 12.57 -0.33 0.43
CA ALA A 107 12.27 -0.59 -0.96
C ALA A 107 13.16 -1.73 -1.47
N LYS A 108 12.61 -2.53 -2.37
CA LYS A 108 13.31 -3.63 -3.04
C LYS A 108 13.10 -3.52 -4.53
N LYS A 109 14.05 -4.07 -5.30
CA LYS A 109 13.80 -4.35 -6.71
C LYS A 109 12.79 -5.48 -6.82
N ALA A 110 11.76 -5.31 -7.64
CA ALA A 110 10.82 -6.37 -7.94
C ALA A 110 11.55 -7.55 -8.60
N ALA A 111 11.15 -8.79 -8.26
CA ALA A 111 11.77 -10.00 -8.80
C ALA A 111 11.69 -10.09 -10.33
N SER A 112 10.64 -9.50 -10.90
CA SER A 112 10.45 -9.30 -12.33
C SER A 112 9.65 -8.02 -12.57
N PHE A 113 9.69 -7.50 -13.79
CA PHE A 113 8.94 -6.30 -14.15
C PHE A 113 7.42 -6.54 -14.02
N GLN A 114 6.77 -5.73 -13.19
CA GLN A 114 5.34 -5.78 -12.88
C GLN A 114 4.59 -4.76 -13.75
N GLU A 115 4.11 -5.18 -14.92
CA GLU A 115 3.31 -4.30 -15.79
C GLU A 115 2.03 -3.82 -15.10
N LYS A 116 1.43 -4.64 -14.23
CA LYS A 116 0.27 -4.27 -13.41
C LYS A 116 0.70 -4.06 -11.96
N PHE A 117 0.16 -3.03 -11.31
CA PHE A 117 0.27 -2.94 -9.86
C PHE A 117 -0.37 -4.17 -9.23
N THR A 118 0.38 -4.83 -8.35
CA THR A 118 0.01 -6.12 -7.77
C THR A 118 0.19 -6.06 -6.27
N VAL A 119 -0.81 -6.57 -5.57
CA VAL A 119 -0.79 -6.74 -4.11
C VAL A 119 -0.95 -8.22 -3.81
N ASN A 120 -0.15 -8.74 -2.89
CA ASN A 120 -0.28 -10.10 -2.36
C ASN A 120 -0.11 -10.09 -0.84
N ILE A 121 -0.65 -11.12 -0.17
CA ILE A 121 -0.47 -11.33 1.27
C ILE A 121 0.06 -12.76 1.46
N SER A 122 1.21 -12.91 2.09
CA SER A 122 1.77 -14.22 2.41
C SER A 122 0.97 -14.90 3.54
N PRO A 123 1.02 -16.24 3.68
CA PRO A 123 0.43 -16.92 4.82
C PRO A 123 0.95 -16.45 6.19
N GLN A 124 2.13 -15.85 6.21
CA GLN A 124 2.76 -15.29 7.39
C GLN A 124 2.39 -13.82 7.63
N GLY A 125 1.54 -13.21 6.80
CA GLY A 125 1.10 -11.82 6.93
C GLY A 125 2.03 -10.76 6.34
N ASP A 126 2.92 -11.15 5.43
CA ASP A 126 3.71 -10.18 4.65
C ASP A 126 2.85 -9.66 3.50
N VAL A 127 2.50 -8.38 3.55
CA VAL A 127 1.79 -7.68 2.48
C VAL A 127 2.82 -7.10 1.52
N MET A 128 2.80 -7.59 0.28
CA MET A 128 3.67 -7.15 -0.81
C MET A 128 2.92 -6.16 -1.69
N LEU A 129 3.53 -5.00 -1.96
CA LEU A 129 3.10 -4.04 -2.97
C LEU A 129 4.17 -3.99 -4.06
N ALA A 130 3.82 -4.30 -5.31
CA ALA A 130 4.80 -4.30 -6.41
C ALA A 130 4.25 -3.62 -7.67
N TRP A 131 5.07 -2.78 -8.31
CA TRP A 131 4.77 -2.16 -9.60
C TRP A 131 6.06 -1.88 -10.39
N ALA A 132 5.99 -1.91 -11.71
CA ALA A 132 7.16 -1.70 -12.56
C ALA A 132 8.35 -2.54 -12.06
N ASP A 133 9.45 -1.91 -11.68
CA ASP A 133 10.68 -2.51 -11.20
C ASP A 133 10.86 -2.45 -9.67
N ALA A 134 9.88 -1.94 -8.92
CA ALA A 134 9.98 -1.73 -7.48
C ALA A 134 8.93 -2.51 -6.68
N GLN A 135 9.30 -2.84 -5.45
CA GLN A 135 8.47 -3.55 -4.49
C GLN A 135 8.72 -3.00 -3.08
N ALA A 136 7.70 -3.01 -2.25
CA ALA A 136 7.80 -2.82 -0.80
C ALA A 136 6.95 -3.88 -0.10
N ASP A 137 7.48 -4.42 0.99
CA ASP A 137 6.79 -5.40 1.82
C ASP A 137 6.59 -4.82 3.22
N PHE A 138 5.44 -5.07 3.83
CA PHE A 138 5.21 -4.77 5.23
C PHE A 138 4.48 -5.90 5.95
N LYS A 139 4.78 -6.10 7.23
CA LYS A 139 4.29 -7.17 8.07
C LYS A 139 3.01 -6.78 8.80
N VAL A 140 2.04 -7.68 8.79
CA VAL A 140 0.84 -7.62 9.60
C VAL A 140 0.74 -8.88 10.47
N LYS A 141 0.44 -8.73 11.77
CA LYS A 141 0.28 -9.81 12.76
C LYS A 141 -0.93 -9.58 13.66
#